data_AF-A0A964LK02-F1
#
_entry.id   AF-A0A964LK02-F1
#
_cell.length_a   1.000
_cell.length_b   1.000
_cell.length_c   1.000
_cell.angle_alpha   90.00
_cell.angle_beta   90.00
_cell.angle_gamma   90.00
#
_symmetry.space_group_name_H-M   'P 1'
#
loop_
_entity.id
_entity.type
_entity.pdbx_description
1 polymer ?
#
loop_
_entity_poly.entity_id
_entity_poly.type
_entity_poly.pdbx_seq_one_letter_code
_entity_poly.pdbx_strand_id
1 'polypeptide(L)'
;MSTPPPSLVIRSFLDRAEGLSHFLLRAGEAPRLLAFDDAAGCPVETALAALEWTGAVGILKEEDMVQAVRLTSETAAAVVERRVGGNRQFVYLGPRLDAPPMDVFEGRVLFDEPGVKAVEFSQRGHALAHFLRATSGTGSLLAILGRRAPEVRHIRRWLRSIVEELDGQKLWVGGWFASSAAGALFCTSEPEPNFRYIEVGLES
;
A
#
# COMPACT_ATOMS: atom_id res chain seq x y z
N MET A 1 18.25 -15.76 0.77
CA MET A 1 18.40 -15.52 2.22
C MET A 1 18.49 -14.02 2.42
N SER A 2 17.49 -13.40 3.05
CA SER A 2 17.50 -11.97 3.39
C SER A 2 18.28 -11.80 4.68
N THR A 3 19.30 -10.94 4.69
CA THR A 3 19.96 -10.47 5.92
C THR A 3 18.89 -9.83 6.82
N PRO A 4 18.83 -10.12 8.13
CA PRO A 4 17.88 -9.45 9.02
C PRO A 4 18.10 -7.93 8.97
N PRO A 5 17.04 -7.11 9.07
CA PRO A 5 17.17 -5.67 9.14
C PRO A 5 18.03 -5.32 10.39
N PRO A 6 19.10 -4.52 10.25
CA PRO A 6 20.03 -4.30 11.36
C PRO A 6 19.45 -3.56 12.58
N SER A 7 18.30 -2.88 12.44
CA SER A 7 17.60 -2.24 13.55
C SER A 7 16.11 -2.61 13.56
N LEU A 8 15.57 -2.84 14.76
CA LEU A 8 14.16 -3.15 15.02
C LEU A 8 13.68 -2.35 16.23
N VAL A 9 12.60 -1.59 16.07
CA VAL A 9 11.92 -0.86 17.15
C VAL A 9 10.45 -1.24 17.15
N ILE A 10 9.95 -1.69 18.30
CA ILE A 10 8.54 -2.05 18.50
C ILE A 10 7.98 -1.18 19.62
N ARG A 11 6.81 -0.57 19.40
CA ARG A 11 6.05 0.18 20.42
C ARG A 11 4.58 -0.18 20.36
N SER A 12 3.92 -0.15 21.51
CA SER A 12 2.49 -0.40 21.65
C SER A 12 1.80 0.82 22.26
N PHE A 13 0.58 1.11 21.84
CA PHE A 13 -0.23 2.23 22.30
C PHE A 13 -1.65 1.74 22.55
N LEU A 14 -2.24 2.18 23.65
CA LEU A 14 -3.65 1.91 23.96
C LEU A 14 -4.58 2.89 23.23
N ASP A 15 -4.06 4.07 22.87
CA ASP A 15 -4.81 5.10 22.16
C ASP A 15 -4.38 5.23 20.69
N ARG A 16 -5.39 5.43 19.84
CA ARG A 16 -5.22 5.61 18.39
C ARG A 16 -4.47 6.89 18.06
N ALA A 17 -4.80 7.98 18.72
CA ALA A 17 -4.19 9.27 18.42
C ALA A 17 -2.71 9.28 18.81
N GLU A 18 -2.36 8.65 19.93
CA GLU A 18 -0.96 8.43 20.31
C GLU A 18 -0.19 7.60 19.26
N GLY A 19 -0.75 6.46 18.84
CA GLY A 19 -0.13 5.60 17.82
C GLY A 19 0.06 6.32 16.47
N LEU A 20 -0.96 7.03 15.99
CA LEU A 20 -0.88 7.82 14.75
C LEU A 20 0.07 9.01 14.87
N SER A 21 0.08 9.71 16.01
CA SER A 21 1.01 10.80 16.27
C SER A 21 2.44 10.30 16.24
N HIS A 22 2.73 9.18 16.93
CA HIS A 22 4.04 8.55 16.88
C HIS A 22 4.43 8.16 15.45
N PHE A 23 3.53 7.49 14.72
CA PHE A 23 3.73 7.12 13.33
C PHE A 23 4.08 8.31 12.44
N LEU A 24 3.31 9.41 12.51
CA LEU A 24 3.54 10.60 11.69
C LEU A 24 4.87 11.29 12.04
N LEU A 25 5.22 11.35 13.32
CA LEU A 25 6.49 11.90 13.79
C LEU A 25 7.68 11.08 13.27
N ARG A 26 7.62 9.75 13.33
CA ARG A 26 8.67 8.87 12.82
C ARG A 26 8.76 8.90 11.29
N ALA A 27 7.61 8.98 10.61
CA ALA A 27 7.57 9.08 9.16
C ALA A 27 8.25 10.35 8.65
N GLY A 28 8.12 11.49 9.34
CA GLY A 28 8.69 12.77 8.91
C GLY A 28 8.26 13.13 7.47
N GLU A 29 9.22 13.28 6.55
CA GLU A 29 8.96 13.50 5.12
C GLU A 29 8.89 12.22 4.28
N ALA A 30 9.06 11.04 4.89
CA ALA A 30 9.09 9.78 4.16
C ALA A 30 7.76 9.52 3.43
N PRO A 31 7.83 8.92 2.23
CA PRO A 31 6.64 8.46 1.51
C PRO A 31 5.83 7.51 2.37
N ARG A 32 4.50 7.69 2.40
CA ARG A 32 3.62 6.96 3.29
C ARG A 32 2.29 6.59 2.64
N LEU A 33 1.72 5.50 3.12
CA LEU A 33 0.36 5.05 2.89
C LEU A 33 -0.40 5.15 4.20
N LEU A 34 -1.64 5.63 4.13
CA LEU A 34 -2.57 5.66 5.26
C LEU A 34 -3.87 4.97 4.86
N ALA A 35 -4.44 4.20 5.79
CA ALA A 35 -5.75 3.59 5.61
C ALA A 35 -6.79 4.71 5.58
N PHE A 36 -7.52 4.78 4.47
CA PHE A 36 -8.65 5.68 4.32
C PHE A 36 -9.83 5.24 5.20
N ASP A 37 -10.04 3.93 5.31
CA ASP A 37 -11.02 3.29 6.17
C ASP A 37 -10.27 2.43 7.20
N ASP A 38 -10.27 2.91 8.43
CA ASP A 38 -9.55 2.33 9.56
C ASP A 38 -10.36 1.25 10.30
N ALA A 39 -11.67 1.13 10.05
CA ALA A 39 -12.47 0.03 10.57
C ALA A 39 -12.18 -1.28 9.84
N ALA A 40 -11.93 -1.20 8.53
CA ALA A 40 -11.60 -2.36 7.71
C ALA A 40 -10.10 -2.69 7.72
N GLY A 41 -9.23 -1.66 7.77
CA GLY A 41 -7.78 -1.81 7.62
C GLY A 41 -7.37 -2.56 6.35
N CYS A 42 -6.08 -2.87 6.24
CA CYS A 42 -5.58 -3.72 5.16
C CYS A 42 -5.04 -5.05 5.74
N PRO A 43 -5.54 -6.22 5.29
CA PRO A 43 -4.99 -7.54 5.67
C PRO A 43 -3.55 -7.66 5.15
N VAL A 44 -2.57 -7.76 6.05
CA VAL A 44 -1.16 -7.57 5.70
C VAL A 44 -0.55 -8.77 4.97
N GLU A 45 -1.00 -9.98 5.28
CA GLU A 45 -0.56 -11.22 4.63
C GLU A 45 -1.00 -11.24 3.17
N THR A 46 -2.24 -10.81 2.89
CA THR A 46 -2.73 -10.67 1.52
C THR A 46 -1.98 -9.57 0.77
N ALA A 47 -1.56 -8.50 1.46
CA ALA A 47 -0.71 -7.46 0.88
C ALA A 47 0.61 -8.01 0.36
N LEU A 48 1.29 -8.82 1.17
CA LEU A 48 2.55 -9.46 0.79
C LEU A 48 2.38 -10.40 -0.40
N ALA A 49 1.38 -11.28 -0.34
CA ALA A 49 1.11 -12.22 -1.43
C ALA A 49 0.80 -11.49 -2.76
N ALA A 50 0.00 -10.42 -2.71
CA ALA A 50 -0.31 -9.61 -3.89
C ALA A 50 0.93 -8.92 -4.45
N LEU A 51 1.78 -8.32 -3.61
CA LEU A 51 3.03 -7.67 -4.04
C LEU A 51 4.03 -8.65 -4.65
N GLU A 52 4.14 -9.85 -4.09
CA GLU A 52 5.02 -10.91 -4.61
C GLU A 52 4.55 -11.40 -5.97
N TRP A 53 3.27 -11.76 -6.08
CA TRP A 53 2.70 -12.28 -7.32
C TRP A 53 2.76 -11.25 -8.44
N THR A 54 2.27 -10.02 -8.20
CA THR A 54 2.26 -8.94 -9.21
C THR A 54 3.66 -8.52 -9.65
N GLY A 55 4.66 -8.62 -8.76
CA GLY A 55 6.06 -8.44 -9.11
C GLY A 55 6.60 -9.59 -9.97
N ALA A 56 6.26 -10.84 -9.63
CA ALA A 56 6.73 -12.02 -10.37
C ALA A 56 6.17 -12.09 -11.80
N VAL A 57 4.91 -11.69 -12.01
CA VAL A 57 4.30 -11.66 -13.36
C VAL A 57 4.61 -10.38 -14.15
N GLY A 58 5.38 -9.44 -13.57
CA GLY A 58 5.81 -8.21 -14.24
C GLY A 58 4.73 -7.14 -14.40
N ILE A 59 3.58 -7.27 -13.71
CA ILE A 59 2.51 -6.27 -13.73
C ILE A 59 2.97 -5.01 -12.97
N LEU A 60 3.49 -5.19 -11.76
CA LEU A 60 4.09 -4.13 -10.95
C LEU A 60 5.59 -4.08 -11.18
N LYS A 61 6.10 -2.88 -11.48
CA LYS A 61 7.54 -2.60 -11.61
C LYS A 61 8.08 -2.10 -10.27
N GLU A 62 9.38 -2.27 -10.07
CA GLU A 62 10.04 -1.85 -8.82
C GLU A 62 10.03 -0.33 -8.60
N GLU A 63 10.03 0.44 -9.69
CA GLU A 63 10.01 1.90 -9.71
C GLU A 63 8.59 2.48 -9.61
N ASP A 64 7.55 1.64 -9.72
CA ASP A 64 6.18 2.11 -9.61
C ASP A 64 5.96 2.68 -8.21
N MET A 65 5.28 3.82 -8.13
CA MET A 65 4.93 4.45 -6.85
C MET A 65 3.46 4.19 -6.52
N VAL A 66 3.21 3.56 -5.38
CA VAL A 66 1.89 3.11 -4.98
C VAL A 66 1.03 4.28 -4.50
N GLN A 67 0.02 4.64 -5.28
CA GLN A 67 -0.89 5.75 -4.99
C GLN A 67 -2.10 5.31 -4.17
N ALA A 68 -2.60 4.12 -4.45
CA ALA A 68 -3.74 3.52 -3.77
C ALA A 68 -3.66 2.00 -3.78
N VAL A 69 -4.14 1.32 -2.75
CA VAL A 69 -4.27 -0.15 -2.70
C VAL A 69 -5.49 -0.51 -1.87
N ARG A 70 -6.32 -1.45 -2.34
CA ARG A 70 -7.29 -2.17 -1.50
C ARG A 70 -6.95 -3.65 -1.58
N LEU A 71 -6.90 -4.30 -0.43
CA LEU A 71 -6.73 -5.74 -0.32
C LEU A 71 -7.87 -6.30 0.50
N THR A 72 -8.49 -7.35 -0.02
CA THR A 72 -9.49 -8.17 0.69
C THR A 72 -9.00 -9.60 0.75
N SER A 73 -9.72 -10.48 1.43
CA SER A 73 -9.40 -11.91 1.46
C SER A 73 -9.41 -12.56 0.07
N GLU A 74 -10.13 -12.01 -0.91
CA GLU A 74 -10.35 -12.63 -2.23
C GLU A 74 -9.76 -11.84 -3.39
N THR A 75 -9.76 -10.51 -3.30
CA THR A 75 -9.38 -9.63 -4.40
C THR A 75 -8.48 -8.48 -3.96
N ALA A 76 -7.68 -7.99 -4.90
CA ALA A 76 -6.80 -6.84 -4.73
C ALA A 76 -7.02 -5.83 -5.86
N ALA A 77 -6.98 -4.54 -5.51
CA ALA A 77 -6.95 -3.45 -6.48
C ALA A 77 -5.84 -2.46 -6.08
N ALA A 78 -5.23 -1.78 -7.05
CA ALA A 78 -4.20 -0.79 -6.82
C ALA A 78 -4.22 0.32 -7.89
N VAL A 79 -3.69 1.48 -7.53
CA VAL A 79 -3.28 2.53 -8.46
C VAL A 79 -1.80 2.78 -8.24
N VAL A 80 -1.03 2.75 -9.33
CA VAL A 80 0.39 3.10 -9.30
C VAL A 80 0.70 4.26 -10.24
N GLU A 81 1.61 5.13 -9.83
CA GLU A 81 2.26 6.08 -10.72
C GLU A 81 3.50 5.42 -11.33
N ARG A 82 3.54 5.39 -12.65
CA ARG A 82 4.64 4.88 -13.45
C ARG A 82 5.25 6.01 -14.26
N ARG A 83 6.59 6.06 -14.34
CA ARG A 83 7.29 7.00 -15.20
C ARG A 83 7.68 6.32 -16.52
N VAL A 84 7.22 6.87 -17.65
CA VAL A 84 7.54 6.39 -19.00
C VAL A 84 7.98 7.58 -19.84
N GLY A 85 9.22 7.55 -20.33
CA GLY A 85 9.76 8.62 -21.18
C GLY A 85 9.72 10.01 -20.53
N GLY A 86 9.89 10.09 -19.21
CA GLY A 86 9.80 11.34 -18.44
C GLY A 86 8.38 11.78 -18.06
N ASN A 87 7.35 11.18 -18.66
CA ASN A 87 5.95 11.45 -18.33
C ASN A 87 5.45 10.53 -17.21
N ARG A 88 4.50 11.04 -16.42
CA ARG A 88 3.79 10.26 -15.40
C ARG A 88 2.54 9.65 -16.00
N GLN A 89 2.36 8.36 -15.76
CA GLN A 89 1.17 7.60 -16.11
C GLN A 89 0.62 6.97 -14.84
N PHE A 90 -0.69 6.84 -14.73
CA PHE A 90 -1.34 6.27 -13.56
C PHE A 90 -2.09 5.01 -13.98
N VAL A 91 -1.70 3.87 -13.43
CA VAL A 91 -2.26 2.58 -13.83
C VAL A 91 -3.12 2.05 -12.70
N TYR A 92 -4.42 1.91 -12.97
CA TYR A 92 -5.31 1.07 -12.17
C TYR A 92 -5.06 -0.40 -12.52
N LEU A 93 -5.04 -1.24 -11.50
CA LEU A 93 -4.96 -2.69 -11.58
C LEU A 93 -6.01 -3.24 -10.62
N GLY A 94 -6.84 -4.18 -11.06
CA GLY A 94 -7.79 -4.79 -10.14
C GLY A 94 -8.70 -5.81 -10.80
N PRO A 95 -9.70 -6.32 -10.08
CA PRO A 95 -10.53 -7.40 -10.56
C PRO A 95 -11.32 -6.95 -11.78
N ARG A 96 -11.33 -7.77 -12.83
CA ARG A 96 -12.00 -7.42 -14.09
C ARG A 96 -13.51 -7.17 -13.89
N LEU A 97 -14.15 -7.95 -13.02
CA LEU A 97 -15.58 -7.85 -12.73
C LEU A 97 -15.95 -6.57 -11.95
N ASP A 98 -15.02 -6.09 -11.12
CA ASP A 98 -15.23 -4.90 -10.28
C ASP A 98 -14.80 -3.61 -10.98
N ALA A 99 -14.04 -3.71 -12.08
CA ALA A 99 -13.51 -2.56 -12.79
C ALA A 99 -14.65 -1.79 -13.50
N PRO A 100 -14.94 -0.55 -13.10
CA PRO A 100 -16.02 0.23 -13.69
C PRO A 100 -15.75 0.53 -15.18
N PRO A 101 -16.78 0.89 -15.95
CA PRO A 101 -16.56 1.43 -17.29
C PRO A 101 -15.69 2.70 -17.19
N MET A 102 -14.80 2.85 -18.15
CA MET A 102 -13.86 3.97 -18.25
C MET A 102 -14.15 4.74 -19.54
N ASP A 103 -14.14 6.07 -19.45
CA ASP A 103 -14.30 6.94 -20.62
C ASP A 103 -13.04 6.84 -21.48
N VAL A 104 -13.21 6.47 -22.75
CA VAL A 104 -12.12 6.28 -23.72
C VAL A 104 -11.20 7.49 -23.90
N PHE A 105 -11.64 8.70 -23.53
CA PHE A 105 -10.82 9.91 -23.56
C PHE A 105 -10.00 10.11 -22.28
N GLU A 106 -10.38 9.45 -21.18
CA GLU A 106 -9.72 9.55 -19.88
C GLU A 106 -8.62 8.50 -19.68
N GLY A 107 -8.75 7.33 -20.33
CA GLY A 107 -7.81 6.24 -20.15
C GLY A 107 -7.73 5.23 -21.29
N ARG A 108 -6.80 4.30 -21.16
CA ARG A 108 -6.49 3.26 -22.13
C ARG A 108 -6.34 1.92 -21.43
N VAL A 109 -7.01 0.89 -21.96
CA VAL A 109 -6.85 -0.47 -21.45
C VAL A 109 -5.45 -0.98 -21.82
N LEU A 110 -4.68 -1.40 -20.81
CA LEU A 110 -3.37 -2.04 -20.98
C LEU A 110 -3.48 -3.56 -20.96
N PHE A 111 -4.44 -4.07 -20.19
CA PHE A 111 -4.62 -5.50 -19.95
C PHE A 111 -6.08 -5.77 -19.64
N ASP A 112 -6.65 -6.83 -20.22
CA ASP A 112 -8.02 -7.27 -19.97
C ASP A 112 -8.08 -8.79 -20.13
N GLU A 113 -7.68 -9.49 -19.07
CA GLU A 113 -7.64 -10.95 -19.02
C GLU A 113 -8.63 -11.49 -17.99
N PRO A 114 -8.96 -12.79 -18.00
CA PRO A 114 -9.78 -13.39 -16.95
C PRO A 114 -9.24 -13.06 -15.56
N GLY A 115 -10.09 -12.44 -14.74
CA GLY A 115 -9.79 -12.09 -13.35
C GLY A 115 -9.18 -10.70 -13.13
N VAL A 116 -8.45 -10.11 -14.09
CA VAL A 116 -7.74 -8.83 -13.86
C VAL A 116 -7.86 -7.87 -15.04
N LYS A 117 -8.01 -6.58 -14.74
CA LYS A 117 -8.02 -5.49 -15.70
C LYS A 117 -7.00 -4.43 -15.31
N ALA A 118 -6.26 -3.93 -16.29
CA ALA A 118 -5.34 -2.82 -16.15
C ALA A 118 -5.77 -1.66 -17.04
N VAL A 119 -5.89 -0.47 -16.46
CA VAL A 119 -6.27 0.75 -17.19
C VAL A 119 -5.30 1.86 -16.86
N GLU A 120 -4.71 2.44 -17.89
CA GLU A 120 -3.82 3.58 -17.80
C GLU A 120 -4.59 4.89 -17.93
N PHE A 121 -4.23 5.87 -17.12
CA PHE A 121 -4.74 7.23 -17.13
C PHE A 121 -3.58 8.22 -17.20
N SER A 122 -3.80 9.34 -17.89
CA SER A 122 -2.84 10.46 -17.92
C SER A 122 -2.88 11.28 -16.62
N GLN A 123 -3.99 11.24 -15.90
CA GLN A 123 -4.20 12.02 -14.68
C GLN A 123 -4.41 11.13 -13.46
N ARG A 124 -3.76 11.50 -12.35
CA ARG A 124 -3.89 10.83 -11.06
C ARG A 124 -5.35 10.80 -10.58
N GLY A 125 -6.06 11.91 -10.75
CA GLY A 125 -7.45 12.06 -10.31
C GLY A 125 -8.37 11.02 -10.97
N HIS A 126 -8.25 10.80 -12.27
CA HIS A 126 -9.05 9.81 -12.99
C HIS A 126 -8.75 8.38 -12.53
N ALA A 127 -7.48 8.03 -12.36
CA ALA A 127 -7.09 6.72 -11.85
C ALA A 127 -7.61 6.47 -10.43
N LEU A 128 -7.49 7.45 -9.53
CA LEU A 128 -8.02 7.36 -8.17
C LEU A 128 -9.55 7.29 -8.15
N ALA A 129 -10.25 8.07 -8.97
CA ALA A 129 -11.70 8.01 -9.07
C ALA A 129 -12.18 6.66 -9.64
N HIS A 130 -11.46 6.10 -10.61
CA HIS A 130 -11.73 4.76 -11.13
C HIS A 130 -11.54 3.69 -10.03
N PHE A 131 -10.43 3.78 -9.29
CA PHE A 131 -10.14 2.91 -8.17
C PHE A 131 -11.20 2.98 -7.07
N LEU A 132 -11.56 4.19 -6.60
CA LEU A 132 -12.56 4.37 -5.55
C LEU A 132 -13.94 3.83 -5.96
N ARG A 133 -14.30 3.96 -7.24
CA ARG A 133 -15.52 3.34 -7.78
C ARG A 133 -15.43 1.81 -7.78
N ALA A 134 -14.31 1.24 -8.22
CA ALA A 134 -14.09 -0.20 -8.22
C ALA A 134 -14.09 -0.80 -6.80
N THR A 135 -13.63 -0.02 -5.81
CA THR A 135 -13.50 -0.46 -4.42
C THR A 135 -14.67 -0.07 -3.52
N SER A 136 -15.66 0.66 -4.06
CA SER A 136 -16.69 1.34 -3.25
C SER A 136 -16.10 2.16 -2.10
N GLY A 137 -14.90 2.70 -2.29
CA GLY A 137 -14.15 3.48 -1.29
C GLY A 137 -13.68 2.70 -0.05
N THR A 138 -13.93 1.39 0.04
CA THR A 138 -13.73 0.62 1.28
C THR A 138 -12.31 0.06 1.39
N GLY A 139 -11.76 -0.04 2.61
CA GLY A 139 -10.52 -0.77 2.91
C GLY A 139 -9.28 -0.35 2.11
N SER A 140 -9.25 0.90 1.64
CA SER A 140 -8.22 1.39 0.73
C SER A 140 -7.12 2.15 1.48
N LEU A 141 -5.85 1.83 1.22
CA LEU A 141 -4.68 2.61 1.61
C LEU A 141 -4.35 3.63 0.52
N LEU A 142 -4.10 4.88 0.87
CA LEU A 142 -3.79 5.94 -0.08
C LEU A 142 -2.47 6.63 0.28
N ALA A 143 -1.70 6.99 -0.75
CA ALA A 143 -0.55 7.87 -0.60
C ALA A 143 -1.02 9.31 -0.40
N ILE A 144 -1.00 9.75 0.85
CA ILE A 144 -1.45 11.08 1.28
C ILE A 144 -0.38 11.77 2.14
N LEU A 145 -0.40 13.09 2.16
CA LEU A 145 0.44 13.95 3.02
C LEU A 145 1.96 13.91 2.76
N GLY A 146 2.47 13.01 1.92
CA GLY A 146 3.89 12.94 1.52
C GLY A 146 4.17 13.67 0.21
N ARG A 147 5.42 14.12 -0.01
CA ARG A 147 5.85 14.76 -1.27
C ARG A 147 5.79 13.81 -2.49
N ARG A 148 5.92 12.51 -2.23
CA ARG A 148 5.81 11.43 -3.21
C ARG A 148 5.19 10.20 -2.55
N ALA A 149 4.62 9.34 -3.38
CA ALA A 149 4.12 8.03 -2.97
C ALA A 149 5.28 7.03 -2.78
N PRO A 150 5.11 5.96 -1.98
CA PRO A 150 6.18 4.99 -1.77
C PRO A 150 6.41 4.12 -3.02
N GLU A 151 7.68 3.82 -3.30
CA GLU A 151 8.06 2.93 -4.40
C GLU A 151 7.85 1.47 -4.02
N VAL A 152 7.37 0.66 -4.97
CA VAL A 152 7.12 -0.78 -4.80
C VAL A 152 8.36 -1.51 -4.25
N ARG A 153 9.57 -1.17 -4.72
CA ARG A 153 10.82 -1.75 -4.22
C ARG A 153 11.00 -1.59 -2.70
N HIS A 154 10.64 -0.44 -2.15
CA HIS A 154 10.83 -0.14 -0.73
C HIS A 154 9.77 -0.82 0.12
N ILE A 155 8.53 -0.86 -0.37
CA ILE A 155 7.46 -1.63 0.27
C ILE A 155 7.87 -3.10 0.32
N ARG A 156 8.25 -3.70 -0.81
CA ARG A 156 8.66 -5.12 -0.88
C ARG A 156 9.85 -5.44 0.01
N ARG A 157 10.85 -4.54 0.04
CA ARG A 157 12.05 -4.72 0.85
C ARG A 157 11.74 -4.83 2.33
N TRP A 158 10.88 -3.96 2.84
CA TRP A 158 10.71 -3.79 4.30
C TRP A 158 9.45 -4.43 4.86
N LEU A 159 8.36 -4.52 4.08
CA LEU A 159 7.08 -4.97 4.58
C LEU A 159 7.14 -6.40 5.13
N ARG A 160 7.91 -7.29 4.49
CA ARG A 160 8.08 -8.67 5.00
C ARG A 160 8.64 -8.68 6.42
N SER A 161 9.77 -8.00 6.64
CA SER A 161 10.41 -7.97 7.96
C SER A 161 9.55 -7.33 9.04
N ILE A 162 8.70 -6.37 8.67
CA ILE A 162 7.74 -5.78 9.61
C ILE A 162 6.65 -6.79 9.99
N VAL A 163 6.16 -7.56 9.03
CA VAL A 163 5.06 -8.51 9.22
C VAL A 163 5.50 -9.75 9.99
N GLU A 164 6.75 -10.19 9.82
CA GLU A 164 7.32 -11.32 10.58
C GLU A 164 7.32 -11.08 12.11
N GLU A 165 7.22 -9.82 12.55
CA GLU A 165 7.15 -9.42 13.96
C GLU A 165 5.71 -9.35 14.51
N LEU A 166 4.70 -9.64 13.69
CA LEU A 166 3.29 -9.61 14.07
C LEU A 166 2.77 -11.03 14.36
N ASP A 167 2.08 -11.18 15.50
CA ASP A 167 1.38 -12.41 15.85
C ASP A 167 -0.11 -12.35 15.46
N GLY A 168 -0.55 -13.22 14.55
CA GLY A 168 -1.94 -13.32 14.10
C GLY A 168 -2.36 -12.22 13.12
N GLN A 169 -3.63 -12.23 12.70
CA GLN A 169 -4.14 -11.24 11.74
C GLN A 169 -4.14 -9.83 12.33
N LYS A 170 -3.58 -8.87 11.58
CA LYS A 170 -3.50 -7.46 11.97
C LYS A 170 -3.97 -6.57 10.84
N LEU A 171 -4.70 -5.52 11.22
CA LEU A 171 -5.18 -4.51 10.31
C LEU A 171 -4.11 -3.44 10.17
N TRP A 172 -3.53 -3.32 8.97
CA TRP A 172 -2.55 -2.28 8.70
C TRP A 172 -3.23 -0.91 8.60
N VAL A 173 -2.85 0.02 9.48
CA VAL A 173 -3.39 1.39 9.59
C VAL A 173 -2.61 2.35 8.69
N GLY A 174 -1.31 2.16 8.57
CA GLY A 174 -0.47 3.00 7.74
C GLY A 174 1.00 2.62 7.83
N GLY A 175 1.78 2.97 6.81
CA GLY A 175 3.21 2.70 6.78
C GLY A 175 3.97 3.70 5.93
N TRP A 176 5.18 4.01 6.35
CA TRP A 176 6.12 4.83 5.62
C TRP A 176 7.30 3.96 5.15
N PHE A 177 7.78 4.21 3.92
CA PHE A 177 8.81 3.39 3.30
C PHE A 177 9.86 4.26 2.60
N ALA A 178 11.08 4.16 3.08
CA ALA A 178 12.24 4.85 2.54
C ALA A 178 13.31 3.85 2.08
N SER A 179 14.38 4.36 1.48
CA SER A 179 15.49 3.55 1.00
C SER A 179 16.26 2.87 2.13
N SER A 180 16.39 3.52 3.29
CA SER A 180 17.18 3.04 4.43
C SER A 180 16.35 2.47 5.58
N ALA A 181 15.06 2.76 5.65
CA ALA A 181 14.18 2.31 6.74
C ALA A 181 12.71 2.32 6.33
N ALA A 182 11.87 1.69 7.14
CA ALA A 182 10.42 1.76 7.05
C ALA A 182 9.79 1.59 8.43
N GLY A 183 8.57 2.08 8.59
CA GLY A 183 7.78 1.85 9.80
C GLY A 183 6.30 1.75 9.49
N ALA A 184 5.59 0.94 10.25
CA ALA A 184 4.17 0.69 10.06
C ALA A 184 3.42 0.60 11.40
N LEU A 185 2.17 1.07 11.36
CA LEU A 185 1.24 1.03 12.47
C LEU A 185 0.13 0.02 12.16
N PHE A 186 -0.16 -0.85 13.12
CA PHE A 186 -1.16 -1.89 13.03
C PHE A 186 -2.19 -1.75 14.15
N CYS A 187 -3.44 -2.11 13.87
CA CYS A 187 -4.50 -2.27 14.84
C CYS A 187 -4.77 -3.77 15.05
N THR A 188 -4.89 -4.20 16.32
CA THR A 188 -5.25 -5.57 16.68
C THR A 188 -6.77 -5.73 16.79
N SER A 189 -7.32 -6.85 16.29
CA SER A 189 -8.75 -7.19 16.38
C SER A 189 -9.20 -7.80 17.73
N GLU A 190 -8.45 -7.54 18.81
CA GLU A 190 -8.75 -8.06 20.16
C GLU A 190 -9.75 -7.15 20.93
N PRO A 191 -10.38 -7.65 22.01
CA PRO A 191 -11.48 -6.94 22.71
C PRO A 191 -11.12 -5.53 23.23
N GLU A 192 -9.83 -5.21 23.37
CA GLU A 192 -9.34 -3.84 23.49
C GLU A 192 -8.40 -3.54 22.30
N PRO A 193 -8.67 -2.49 21.49
CA PRO A 193 -7.82 -2.16 20.37
C PRO A 193 -6.45 -1.69 20.88
N ASN A 194 -5.41 -2.48 20.58
CA ASN A 194 -4.03 -2.11 20.83
C ASN A 194 -3.37 -1.75 19.49
N PHE A 195 -2.68 -0.62 19.46
CA PHE A 195 -1.96 -0.15 18.29
C PHE A 195 -0.48 -0.53 18.41
N ARG A 196 0.02 -1.32 17.46
CA ARG A 196 1.42 -1.75 17.44
C ARG A 196 2.16 -1.05 16.32
N TYR A 197 3.18 -0.28 16.67
CA TYR A 197 4.12 0.34 15.73
C TYR A 197 5.39 -0.51 15.64
N ILE A 198 5.84 -0.77 14.43
CA ILE A 198 7.07 -1.51 14.14
C ILE A 198 7.88 -0.70 13.14
N GLU A 199 9.16 -0.51 13.43
CA GLU A 199 10.12 0.18 12.56
C GLU A 199 11.35 -0.69 12.36
N VAL A 200 11.78 -0.77 11.11
CA VAL A 200 12.95 -1.51 10.66
C VAL A 200 13.85 -0.59 9.84
N GLY A 201 15.17 -0.78 9.91
CA GLY A 201 16.09 0.00 9.12
C GLY A 201 17.50 -0.56 9.07
N LEU A 202 18.28 0.00 8.14
CA LEU A 202 19.73 -0.15 8.12
C LEU A 202 20.32 0.42 9.42
N GLU A 203 21.37 -0.23 9.94
CA GLU A 203 22.14 0.23 11.10
C GLU A 203 22.55 1.69 10.86
N SER A 204 22.35 2.53 11.88
CA SER A 204 22.83 3.93 11.87
C SER A 204 24.32 3.98 12.20
#